data_AF-A0A1X7URX0-F1
#
_entry.id   AF-A0A1X7URX0-F1
#
_cell.length_a   1.000
_cell.length_b   1.000
_cell.length_c   1.000
_cell.angle_alpha   90.00
_cell.angle_beta   90.00
_cell.angle_gamma   90.00
#
_symmetry.space_group_name_H-M   'P 1'
#
loop_
_entity.id
_entity.type
_entity.pdbx_description
1 polymer ?
#
loop_
_entity_poly.entity_id
_entity_poly.type
_entity_poly.pdbx_seq_one_letter_code
_entity_poly.pdbx_strand_id
1 'polypeptide(L)'
;MTAMEFDVDATISLAAEELLYTPLKDEQRKSIKKFMEGKDVFVILSTCFGKTVSYACLPRAFNDLKKNTSNYFIVSVISPLTALFKDQVKALTELGINAGHHDSDSAHDKEKFD
;
A
#
# COMPACT_ATOMS: atom_id res chain seq x y z
N MET A 1 -13.94 -17.89 21.92
CA MET A 1 -14.17 -16.67 21.12
C MET A 1 -13.49 -16.89 19.79
N THR A 2 -14.25 -17.46 18.84
CA THR A 2 -13.73 -17.99 17.58
C THR A 2 -13.31 -16.83 16.70
N ALA A 3 -12.03 -16.77 16.33
CA ALA A 3 -11.56 -15.82 15.33
C ALA A 3 -12.42 -16.02 14.08
N MET A 4 -13.11 -14.96 13.63
CA MET A 4 -13.56 -14.91 12.25
C MET A 4 -12.30 -15.08 11.39
N GLU A 5 -12.19 -16.21 10.68
CA GLU A 5 -11.23 -16.33 9.58
C GLU A 5 -11.64 -15.30 8.53
N PHE A 6 -11.08 -14.09 8.62
CA PHE A 6 -11.17 -13.12 7.55
C PHE A 6 -10.43 -13.70 6.35
N ASP A 7 -11.11 -13.77 5.21
CA ASP A 7 -10.48 -14.17 3.97
C ASP A 7 -9.51 -13.07 3.52
N VAL A 8 -8.23 -13.29 3.84
CA VAL A 8 -7.12 -12.41 3.48
C VAL A 8 -7.00 -12.31 1.96
N ASP A 9 -7.24 -13.39 1.22
CA ASP A 9 -7.13 -13.41 -0.24
C ASP A 9 -8.24 -12.59 -0.90
N ALA A 10 -9.47 -12.67 -0.39
CA ALA A 10 -10.57 -11.81 -0.83
C ALA A 10 -10.27 -10.33 -0.55
N THR A 11 -9.77 -10.02 0.65
CA THR A 11 -9.43 -8.65 1.06
C THR A 11 -8.33 -8.04 0.17
N ILE A 12 -7.29 -8.82 -0.15
CA ILE A 12 -6.21 -8.40 -1.05
C ILE A 12 -6.74 -8.15 -2.46
N SER A 13 -7.65 -9.01 -2.94
CA SER A 13 -8.22 -8.90 -4.28
C SER A 13 -9.07 -7.63 -4.42
N LEU A 14 -9.93 -7.34 -3.42
CA LEU A 14 -10.71 -6.09 -3.37
C LEU A 14 -9.80 -4.85 -3.35
N ALA A 15 -8.76 -4.85 -2.52
CA ALA A 15 -7.82 -3.74 -2.47
C ALA A 15 -7.11 -3.53 -3.83
N ALA A 16 -6.79 -4.60 -4.55
CA ALA A 16 -6.17 -4.50 -5.87
C ALA A 16 -7.13 -4.00 -6.96
N GLU A 17 -8.41 -4.40 -6.91
CA GLU A 17 -9.44 -3.95 -7.83
C GLU A 17 -9.69 -2.44 -7.73
N GLU A 18 -9.76 -1.90 -6.52
CA GLU A 18 -9.95 -0.46 -6.30
C GLU A 18 -8.78 0.38 -6.82
N LEU A 19 -7.58 -0.19 -6.81
CA LEU A 19 -6.38 0.45 -7.35
C LEU A 19 -6.17 0.17 -8.85
N LEU A 20 -7.13 -0.49 -9.51
CA LEU A 20 -7.07 -0.89 -10.92
C LEU A 20 -5.87 -1.82 -11.25
N TYR A 21 -5.36 -2.55 -10.25
CA TYR A 21 -4.24 -3.48 -10.37
C TYR A 21 -4.68 -4.95 -10.22
N THR A 22 -5.73 -5.34 -10.95
CA THR A 22 -6.23 -6.72 -10.99
C THR A 22 -5.97 -7.37 -12.35
N PRO A 23 -5.51 -8.64 -12.41
CA PRO A 23 -5.10 -9.48 -11.30
C PRO A 23 -3.68 -9.14 -10.78
N LEU A 24 -3.46 -9.30 -9.47
CA LEU A 24 -2.12 -9.26 -8.90
C LEU A 24 -1.28 -10.46 -9.37
N LYS A 25 0.03 -10.24 -9.54
CA LYS A 25 0.99 -11.33 -9.75
C LYS A 25 1.12 -12.18 -8.48
N ASP A 26 1.48 -13.45 -8.65
CA ASP A 26 1.59 -14.42 -7.56
C ASP A 26 2.56 -13.95 -6.46
N GLU A 27 3.70 -13.39 -6.83
CA GLU A 27 4.69 -12.88 -5.88
C GLU A 27 4.19 -11.65 -5.11
N GLN A 28 3.41 -10.78 -5.76
CA GLN A 28 2.79 -9.62 -5.12
C GLN A 28 1.76 -10.11 -4.09
N ARG A 29 0.83 -10.97 -4.50
CA ARG A 29 -0.19 -11.57 -3.62
C ARG A 29 0.46 -12.28 -2.42
N LYS A 30 1.47 -13.10 -2.67
CA LYS A 30 2.20 -13.85 -1.63
C LYS A 30 2.88 -12.90 -0.64
N SER A 31 3.52 -11.83 -1.12
CA SER A 31 4.17 -10.85 -0.25
C SER A 31 3.16 -10.11 0.64
N ILE A 32 2.05 -9.64 0.09
CA ILE A 32 0.99 -8.95 0.83
C ILE A 32 0.38 -9.87 1.89
N LYS A 33 0.03 -11.09 1.50
CA LYS A 33 -0.56 -12.09 2.41
C LYS A 33 0.35 -12.38 3.59
N LYS A 34 1.64 -12.63 3.35
CA LYS A 34 2.61 -12.88 4.43
C LYS A 34 2.77 -11.68 5.36
N PHE A 35 2.73 -10.47 4.81
CA PHE A 35 2.80 -9.25 5.61
C PHE A 35 1.53 -9.07 6.47
N MET A 36 0.34 -9.31 5.91
CA MET A 36 -0.94 -9.25 6.64
C MET A 36 -1.06 -10.32 7.74
N GLU A 37 -0.38 -11.46 7.59
CA GLU A 37 -0.22 -12.47 8.66
C GLU A 37 0.68 -12.01 9.82
N GLY A 38 1.25 -10.79 9.76
CA GLY A 38 2.11 -10.22 10.79
C GLY A 38 3.57 -10.67 10.70
N LYS A 39 4.04 -11.10 9.51
CA LYS A 39 5.43 -11.52 9.29
C LYS A 39 6.22 -10.41 8.60
N ASP A 40 7.50 -10.34 8.93
CA ASP A 40 8.47 -9.57 8.15
C ASP A 40 8.71 -10.26 6.81
N VAL A 41 8.57 -9.51 5.72
CA VAL A 41 8.66 -10.04 4.36
C VAL A 41 9.83 -9.40 3.63
N PHE A 42 10.80 -10.22 3.26
CA PHE A 42 11.87 -9.82 2.34
C PHE A 42 11.52 -10.27 0.92
N VAL A 43 11.36 -9.32 0.00
CA VAL A 43 10.90 -9.59 -1.38
C VAL A 43 11.96 -9.19 -2.40
N ILE A 44 12.45 -10.18 -3.17
CA ILE A 44 13.37 -9.96 -4.29
C ILE A 44 12.56 -10.06 -5.59
N LEU A 45 12.42 -8.93 -6.27
CA LEU A 45 11.72 -8.80 -7.57
C LEU A 45 12.56 -7.91 -8.48
N SER A 46 12.47 -8.11 -9.79
CA SER A 46 13.15 -7.26 -10.76
C SER A 46 12.63 -5.81 -10.73
N THR A 47 13.39 -4.90 -11.33
CA THR A 47 12.87 -3.57 -11.71
C THR A 47 11.67 -3.74 -12.66
N CYS A 48 10.77 -2.76 -12.67
CA CYS A 48 9.52 -2.78 -13.44
C CYS A 48 8.55 -3.94 -13.12
N PHE A 49 8.80 -4.75 -12.08
CA PHE A 49 7.90 -5.83 -11.71
C PHE A 49 6.55 -5.32 -11.17
N GLY A 50 6.54 -4.11 -10.60
CA GLY A 50 5.36 -3.53 -9.95
C GLY A 50 5.39 -3.66 -8.42
N LYS A 51 6.58 -3.51 -7.79
CA LYS A 51 6.73 -3.55 -6.32
C LYS A 51 5.83 -2.53 -5.61
N THR A 52 5.55 -1.39 -6.25
CA THR A 52 4.68 -0.34 -5.72
C THR A 52 3.28 -0.82 -5.40
N VAL A 53 2.72 -1.68 -6.26
CA VAL A 53 1.41 -2.28 -6.04
C VAL A 53 1.38 -3.08 -4.73
N SER A 54 2.46 -3.81 -4.41
CA SER A 54 2.54 -4.63 -3.19
C SER A 54 2.32 -3.83 -1.91
N TYR A 55 2.89 -2.62 -1.80
CA TYR A 55 2.71 -1.80 -0.61
C TYR A 55 1.54 -0.81 -0.70
N ALA A 56 1.13 -0.42 -1.91
CA ALA A 56 -0.02 0.45 -2.12
C ALA A 56 -1.36 -0.23 -1.74
N CYS A 57 -1.48 -1.55 -1.89
CA CYS A 57 -2.67 -2.28 -1.46
C CYS A 57 -2.82 -2.40 0.07
N LEU A 58 -1.73 -2.25 0.83
CA LEU A 58 -1.71 -2.54 2.27
C LEU A 58 -2.67 -1.66 3.10
N PRO A 59 -2.69 -0.31 2.97
CA PRO A 59 -3.57 0.52 3.78
C PRO A 59 -5.03 0.09 3.66
N ARG A 60 -5.46 -0.18 2.42
CA ARG A 60 -6.83 -0.62 2.15
C ARG A 60 -7.09 -2.02 2.68
N ALA A 61 -6.20 -2.96 2.40
CA ALA A 61 -6.34 -4.34 2.87
C ALA A 61 -6.38 -4.44 4.41
N PHE A 62 -5.63 -3.59 5.12
CA PHE A 62 -5.70 -3.54 6.59
C PHE A 62 -6.96 -2.84 7.11
N ASN A 63 -7.44 -1.79 6.44
CA ASN A 63 -8.73 -1.18 6.77
C ASN A 63 -9.87 -2.22 6.67
N ASP A 64 -9.86 -3.01 5.60
CA ASP A 64 -10.88 -4.04 5.37
C ASP A 64 -10.76 -5.22 6.36
N LEU A 65 -9.54 -5.60 6.75
CA LEU A 65 -9.29 -6.62 7.77
C LEU A 65 -9.70 -6.15 9.18
N LYS A 66 -9.59 -4.85 9.47
CA LYS A 66 -9.79 -4.27 10.82
C LYS A 66 -10.99 -3.32 10.89
N LYS A 67 -12.04 -3.55 10.09
CA LYS A 67 -13.29 -2.74 9.99
C LYS A 67 -13.95 -2.32 11.32
N ASN A 68 -13.57 -2.93 12.45
CA ASN A 68 -14.06 -2.58 13.78
C ASN A 68 -13.23 -1.51 14.52
N THR A 69 -12.19 -0.94 13.90
CA THR A 69 -11.40 0.13 14.51
C THR A 69 -11.49 1.40 13.69
N SER A 70 -11.78 2.53 14.34
CA SER A 70 -11.70 3.89 13.78
C SER A 70 -10.25 4.35 13.49
N ASN A 71 -9.36 3.39 13.22
CA ASN A 71 -7.94 3.60 13.05
C ASN A 71 -7.63 3.64 11.56
N TYR A 72 -6.87 4.64 11.14
CA TYR A 72 -6.31 4.72 9.79
C TYR A 72 -4.97 3.98 9.74
N PHE A 73 -4.75 3.16 8.71
CA PHE A 73 -3.45 2.55 8.46
C PHE A 73 -2.63 3.40 7.50
N ILE A 74 -1.39 3.71 7.90
CA ILE A 74 -0.42 4.47 7.11
C ILE A 74 0.74 3.53 6.76
N VAL A 75 1.15 3.54 5.50
CA VAL A 75 2.35 2.84 5.03
C VAL A 75 3.45 3.86 4.80
N SER A 76 4.55 3.72 5.52
CA SER A 76 5.76 4.53 5.31
C SER A 76 6.69 3.82 4.34
N VAL A 77 6.99 4.46 3.21
CA VAL A 77 7.91 3.95 2.19
C VAL A 77 9.20 4.76 2.27
N ILE A 78 10.29 4.09 2.63
CA ILE A 78 11.62 4.69 2.71
C ILE A 78 12.41 4.28 1.48
N SER A 79 12.90 5.25 0.72
CA SER A 79 13.74 4.95 -0.43
C SER A 79 14.60 6.17 -0.81
N PRO A 80 15.80 5.98 -1.41
CA PRO A 80 16.78 7.05 -1.59
C PRO A 80 16.55 7.94 -2.84
N LEU A 81 15.68 7.54 -3.76
CA LEU A 81 15.46 8.20 -5.06
C LEU A 81 14.32 9.24 -5.03
N THR A 82 14.58 10.46 -4.54
CA THR A 82 13.56 11.52 -4.34
C THR A 82 12.67 11.78 -5.56
N ALA A 83 13.26 11.85 -6.76
CA ALA A 83 12.50 12.06 -8.00
C ALA A 83 11.47 10.94 -8.26
N LEU A 84 11.81 9.69 -7.93
CA LEU A 84 10.95 8.54 -8.15
C LEU A 84 9.74 8.54 -7.20
N PHE A 85 9.87 9.01 -5.96
CA PHE A 85 8.71 9.03 -5.04
C PHE A 85 7.73 10.14 -5.38
N LYS A 86 8.17 11.25 -5.99
CA LYS A 86 7.25 12.31 -6.46
C LYS A 86 6.31 11.77 -7.55
N ASP A 87 6.86 11.05 -8.52
CA ASP A 87 6.06 10.39 -9.57
C ASP A 87 5.15 9.29 -8.99
N GLN A 88 5.63 8.51 -8.03
CA GLN A 88 4.82 7.48 -7.37
C GLN A 88 3.69 8.08 -6.55
N VAL A 89 3.94 9.15 -5.78
CA VAL A 89 2.90 9.85 -5.01
C VAL A 89 1.83 10.35 -5.96
N LYS A 90 2.22 11.08 -7.01
CA LYS A 90 1.28 11.58 -8.03
C LYS A 90 0.40 10.46 -8.61
N ALA A 91 1.00 9.36 -9.04
CA ALA A 91 0.26 8.22 -9.61
C ALA A 91 -0.72 7.61 -8.59
N LEU A 92 -0.35 7.52 -7.32
CA LEU A 92 -1.22 7.01 -6.26
C LEU A 92 -2.36 7.99 -5.95
N THR A 93 -2.10 9.30 -5.95
CA THR A 93 -3.13 10.33 -5.72
C THR A 93 -4.13 10.39 -6.86
N GLU A 94 -3.68 10.22 -8.11
CA GLU A 94 -4.57 10.12 -9.30
C GLU A 94 -5.49 8.89 -9.23
N LEU A 95 -5.07 7.83 -8.53
CA LEU A 95 -5.89 6.65 -8.25
C LEU A 95 -6.77 6.81 -7.00
N GLY A 96 -6.82 8.00 -6.39
CA GLY A 96 -7.63 8.27 -5.20
C GLY A 96 -7.01 7.81 -3.88
N ILE A 97 -5.74 7.40 -3.88
CA ILE A 97 -5.02 7.06 -2.64
C ILE A 97 -4.45 8.33 -2.01
N ASN A 98 -4.74 8.54 -0.73
CA ASN A 98 -4.07 9.59 0.04
C ASN A 98 -2.58 9.23 0.24
N ALA A 99 -1.70 9.92 -0.47
CA ALA A 99 -0.26 9.73 -0.43
C ALA A 99 0.45 11.10 -0.35
N GLY A 100 1.55 11.15 0.38
CA GLY A 100 2.40 12.32 0.51
C GLY A 100 3.88 11.92 0.56
N HIS A 101 4.76 12.89 0.34
CA HIS A 101 6.21 12.70 0.49
C HIS A 101 6.79 13.71 1.48
N HIS A 102 7.90 13.33 2.10
CA HIS A 102 8.68 14.21 2.95
C HIS A 102 10.14 14.09 2.53
N ASP A 103 10.71 15.18 2.02
CA ASP A 103 12.14 15.28 1.70
C ASP A 103 12.79 16.41 2.51
N SER A 104 14.12 16.40 2.61
CA SER A 104 14.87 17.43 3.35
C SER A 104 14.73 18.83 2.75
N ASP A 105 14.29 18.93 1.50
CA ASP A 105 14.08 20.18 0.77
C ASP A 105 12.65 20.73 0.97
N SER A 106 11.80 19.99 1.71
CA SER A 106 10.40 20.32 2.00
C SER A 106 10.28 21.41 3.06
N ALA A 107 10.88 22.57 2.80
CA ALA A 107 10.50 23.83 3.40
C ALA A 107 9.93 24.71 2.27
N HIS A 108 8.69 24.45 1.80
CA HIS A 108 7.73 25.51 1.43
C HIS A 108 6.36 25.08 0.90
N ASP A 109 6.10 23.85 0.47
CA ASP A 109 4.77 23.53 -0.09
C ASP A 109 3.77 23.06 0.97
N LYS A 110 3.04 24.04 1.52
CA LYS A 110 1.77 23.82 2.21
C LYS A 110 0.67 23.60 1.18
N GLU A 111 0.42 22.36 0.77
CA GLU A 111 -0.90 22.03 0.23
C GLU A 111 -1.85 21.72 1.39
N LYS A 112 -2.95 22.48 1.41
CA LYS A 112 -3.99 22.49 2.43
C LYS A 112 -4.69 21.13 2.45
N PHE A 113 -4.76 20.54 3.63
CA PHE A 113 -5.76 19.54 3.95
C PHE A 113 -7.06 20.29 4.29
N ASP A 114 -8.05 20.21 3.41
CA ASP A 114 -9.46 20.51 3.69
C ASP A 114 -10.23 19.19 3.94
#